data_AF-A0A7L3LXD8-F1
#
_entry.id   AF-A0A7L3LXD8-F1
#
_cell.length_a   1.000
_cell.length_b   1.000
_cell.length_c   1.000
_cell.angle_alpha   90.00
_cell.angle_beta   90.00
_cell.angle_gamma   90.00
#
_symmetry.space_group_name_H-M   'P 1'
#
loop_
_entity.id
_entity.type
_entity.pdbx_description
1 polymer ?
#
loop_
_entity_poly.entity_id
_entity_poly.type
_entity_poly.pdbx_seq_one_letter_code
_entity_poly.pdbx_strand_id
1 'polypeptide(L)'
;GIMAAVELVESGGGLKSPGGSFSLLCKASGFTFSSTGMVWTPQGLGKGLHWVGGIYSDGSSTYYAPAVKGRASISRDNSQSSLSLRQGHG
;
A
#
# COMPACT_ATOMS: atom_id res chain seq x y z
N GLY A 1 -0.95 -2.63 31.13
CA GLY A 1 -0.06 -2.13 30.07
C GLY A 1 -0.90 -1.41 29.05
N ILE A 2 -0.53 -0.19 28.68
CA ILE A 2 -1.19 0.53 27.58
C ILE A 2 -0.93 -0.25 26.29
N MET A 3 -1.97 -0.86 25.73
CA MET A 3 -1.93 -1.43 24.38
C MET A 3 -1.75 -0.25 23.43
N ALA A 4 -0.60 -0.16 22.74
CA ALA A 4 -0.47 0.80 21.65
C ALA A 4 -1.45 0.40 20.54
N ALA A 5 -2.45 1.24 20.28
CA ALA A 5 -3.37 1.01 19.17
C ALA A 5 -2.62 1.29 17.86
N VAL A 6 -2.56 0.29 16.98
CA VAL A 6 -2.09 0.46 15.61
C VAL A 6 -3.26 0.92 14.77
N GLU A 7 -3.08 1.99 14.01
CA GLU A 7 -4.09 2.54 13.10
C GLU A 7 -3.53 2.60 11.68
N LEU A 8 -4.31 2.11 10.72
CA LEU A 8 -4.05 2.23 9.30
C LEU A 8 -5.27 2.88 8.65
N VAL A 9 -5.10 4.09 8.13
CA VAL A 9 -6.16 4.84 7.45
C VAL A 9 -5.90 4.81 5.95
N GLU A 10 -6.76 4.11 5.22
CA GLU A 10 -6.70 3.98 3.76
C GLU A 10 -7.67 4.93 3.08
N SER A 11 -7.25 5.53 1.97
CA SER A 11 -8.08 6.43 1.16
C SER A 11 -7.76 6.30 -0.33
N GLY A 12 -8.71 6.68 -1.19
CA GLY A 12 -8.57 6.66 -2.66
C GLY A 12 -9.02 5.36 -3.35
N GLY A 13 -9.41 4.36 -2.57
CA GLY A 13 -10.11 3.14 -3.01
C GLY A 13 -11.60 3.41 -3.16
N GLY A 14 -12.08 3.54 -4.39
CA GLY A 14 -13.49 3.77 -4.68
C GLY A 14 -13.79 3.30 -6.10
N LEU A 15 -15.08 3.06 -6.39
CA LEU A 15 -15.54 2.66 -7.73
C LEU A 15 -15.11 3.75 -8.73
N LYS A 16 -14.09 3.45 -9.54
CA LYS A 16 -13.60 4.37 -10.56
C LYS A 16 -14.08 3.93 -11.92
N SER A 17 -14.33 4.92 -12.77
CA SER A 17 -14.69 4.68 -14.17
C SER A 17 -13.68 3.74 -14.81
N PRO A 18 -14.13 2.76 -15.61
CA PRO A 18 -13.24 1.93 -16.41
C PRO A 18 -12.31 2.83 -17.23
N GLY A 19 -10.99 2.67 -17.08
CA GLY A 19 -9.98 3.49 -17.77
C GLY A 19 -9.35 4.63 -16.96
N GLY A 20 -9.80 4.87 -15.72
CA GLY A 20 -9.16 5.85 -14.83
C GLY A 20 -7.91 5.32 -14.13
N SER A 21 -6.91 6.19 -13.92
CA SER A 21 -5.84 5.91 -12.95
C SER A 21 -6.38 6.04 -11.53
N PHE A 22 -5.87 5.23 -10.60
CA PHE A 22 -6.19 5.39 -9.20
C PHE A 22 -4.94 5.46 -8.33
N SER A 23 -5.06 6.15 -7.20
CA SER A 23 -4.06 6.20 -6.16
C SER A 23 -4.72 5.80 -4.86
N LEU A 24 -4.07 4.91 -4.12
CA LEU A 24 -4.36 4.60 -2.73
C LEU A 24 -3.32 5.29 -1.85
N LEU A 25 -3.74 5.74 -0.68
CA LEU A 25 -2.88 6.29 0.37
C LEU A 25 -3.23 5.61 1.69
N CYS A 26 -2.21 5.07 2.35
CA CYS A 26 -2.27 4.51 3.68
C CYS A 26 -1.43 5.38 4.62
N LYS A 27 -2.04 5.92 5.67
CA LYS A 27 -1.34 6.56 6.79
C LYS A 27 -1.31 5.61 7.98
N ALA A 28 -0.13 5.44 8.57
CA ALA A 28 0.11 4.51 9.65
C ALA A 28 0.55 5.24 10.93
N SER A 29 0.05 4.80 12.07
CA SER A 29 0.44 5.30 13.39
C SER A 29 0.47 4.15 14.41
N GLY A 30 1.08 4.40 15.57
CA GLY A 30 1.17 3.41 16.66
C GLY A 30 2.35 2.43 16.57
N PHE A 31 3.23 2.57 15.56
CA PHE A 31 4.47 1.81 15.43
C PHE A 31 5.56 2.60 14.69
N THR A 32 6.81 2.12 14.76
CA THR A 32 7.94 2.73 14.07
C THR A 32 7.88 2.41 12.57
N PHE A 33 7.18 3.27 11.83
CA PHE A 33 6.95 3.10 10.39
C PHE A 33 8.25 2.85 9.62
N SER A 34 9.29 3.64 9.83
CA SER A 34 10.59 3.52 9.12
C SER A 34 11.33 2.20 9.31
N SER A 35 10.93 1.37 10.28
CA SER A 35 11.50 0.03 10.53
C SER A 35 10.62 -1.12 10.03
N THR A 36 9.47 -0.81 9.41
CA THR A 36 8.44 -1.79 9.07
C THR A 36 8.25 -1.90 7.55
N GLY A 37 8.45 -3.09 6.99
CA GLY A 37 8.09 -3.38 5.60
C GLY A 37 6.56 -3.37 5.42
N MET A 38 6.09 -2.89 4.26
CA MET A 38 4.66 -2.74 4.01
C MET A 38 4.25 -3.44 2.71
N VAL A 39 3.06 -4.03 2.71
CA VAL A 39 2.48 -4.71 1.55
C VAL A 39 1.08 -4.18 1.28
N TRP A 40 0.75 -4.00 0.01
CA TRP A 40 -0.61 -3.76 -0.45
C TRP A 40 -1.27 -5.10 -0.76
N THR A 41 -2.46 -5.31 -0.23
CA THR A 41 -3.28 -6.50 -0.50
C THR A 41 -4.67 -6.06 -0.93
N PRO A 42 -5.36 -6.77 -1.85
CA PRO A 42 -6.75 -6.50 -2.17
C PRO A 42 -7.61 -6.70 -0.93
N GLN A 43 -8.40 -5.69 -0.60
CA GLN A 43 -9.39 -5.79 0.44
C GLN A 43 -10.59 -6.60 -0.08
N GLY A 44 -10.77 -7.82 0.42
CA GLY A 44 -11.97 -8.63 0.16
C GLY A 44 -11.89 -9.61 -1.02
N LEU A 45 -11.74 -10.90 -0.71
CA LEU A 45 -12.72 -12.00 -0.78
C LEU A 45 -11.94 -13.22 -0.29
N GLY A 46 -12.56 -14.17 0.42
CA GLY A 46 -11.91 -15.31 1.09
C GLY A 46 -11.16 -16.33 0.22
N LYS A 47 -10.50 -15.90 -0.86
CA LYS A 47 -9.69 -16.66 -1.80
C LYS A 47 -8.25 -16.17 -1.73
N GLY A 48 -7.53 -16.61 -0.70
CA GLY A 48 -6.07 -16.48 -0.58
C GLY A 48 -5.54 -15.06 -0.35
N LEU A 49 -4.47 -14.94 0.44
CA LEU A 49 -3.72 -13.70 0.56
C LEU A 49 -2.97 -13.45 -0.76
N HIS A 50 -3.55 -12.66 -1.66
CA HIS A 50 -2.84 -12.17 -2.83
C HIS A 50 -2.27 -10.80 -2.53
N TRP A 51 -0.97 -10.61 -2.65
CA TRP A 51 -0.34 -9.28 -2.56
C TRP A 51 -0.38 -8.59 -3.92
N VAL A 52 -0.62 -7.29 -3.93
CA VAL A 52 -0.46 -6.41 -5.12
C VAL A 52 1.01 -6.04 -5.30
N GLY A 53 1.69 -5.79 -4.20
CA GLY A 53 3.11 -5.44 -4.14
C GLY A 53 3.52 -5.02 -2.74
N GLY A 54 4.80 -4.75 -2.54
CA GLY A 54 5.34 -4.34 -1.25
C GLY A 54 6.65 -3.60 -1.36
N ILE A 55 7.01 -2.89 -0.29
CA ILE A 55 8.22 -2.08 -0.19
C ILE A 55 8.90 -2.32 1.16
N TYR A 56 10.23 -2.43 1.15
CA TYR A 56 11.00 -2.55 2.39
C TYR A 56 10.95 -1.27 3.23
N SER A 57 11.32 -1.41 4.51
CA SER A 57 11.34 -0.34 5.50
C SER A 57 12.21 0.86 5.10
N ASP A 58 13.35 0.58 4.47
CA ASP A 58 14.33 1.55 3.96
C ASP A 58 14.00 2.09 2.56
N GLY A 59 12.97 1.56 1.90
CA GLY A 59 12.60 1.92 0.53
C GLY A 59 13.55 1.41 -0.55
N SER A 60 14.55 0.59 -0.22
CA SER A 60 15.61 0.16 -1.15
C SER A 60 15.11 -0.77 -2.25
N SER A 61 14.02 -1.50 -2.00
CA SER A 61 13.46 -2.46 -2.94
C SER A 61 11.94 -2.51 -2.87
N THR A 62 11.33 -2.62 -4.04
CA THR A 62 9.89 -2.72 -4.23
C THR A 62 9.59 -3.93 -5.10
N TYR A 63 8.57 -4.70 -4.73
CA TYR A 63 8.10 -5.86 -5.47
C TYR A 63 6.66 -5.65 -5.92
N TYR A 64 6.36 -6.17 -7.11
CA TYR A 64 5.03 -6.10 -7.70
C TYR A 64 4.57 -7.50 -8.09
N ALA A 65 3.30 -7.80 -7.87
CA ALA A 65 2.70 -9.00 -8.40
C ALA A 65 2.69 -8.97 -9.94
N PRO A 66 2.80 -10.14 -10.61
CA PRO A 66 2.81 -10.21 -12.07
C PRO A 66 1.64 -9.48 -12.73
N ALA A 67 0.45 -9.53 -12.10
CA ALA A 67 -0.76 -8.91 -12.60
C ALA A 67 -0.67 -7.37 -12.73
N VAL A 68 0.17 -6.69 -11.94
CA VAL A 68 0.25 -5.22 -11.92
C VAL A 68 1.64 -4.68 -12.27
N LYS A 69 2.60 -5.58 -12.55
CA LYS A 69 3.97 -5.20 -12.91
C LYS A 69 3.97 -4.28 -14.13
N GLY A 70 4.69 -3.16 -14.05
CA GLY A 70 4.76 -2.14 -15.10
C GLY A 70 3.58 -1.16 -15.15
N ARG A 71 2.52 -1.38 -14.36
CA ARG A 71 1.33 -0.49 -14.28
C ARG A 71 1.14 0.13 -12.91
N ALA A 72 1.61 -0.56 -11.87
CA ALA A 72 1.61 -0.08 -10.50
C ALA A 72 2.94 0.57 -10.12
N SER A 73 2.87 1.58 -9.26
CA SER A 73 3.99 2.22 -8.59
C SER A 73 3.67 2.35 -7.09
N ILE A 74 4.55 1.83 -6.24
CA ILE A 74 4.48 1.98 -4.79
C ILE A 74 5.50 3.02 -4.36
N SER A 75 5.10 3.90 -3.44
CA SER A 75 5.98 4.93 -2.88
C SER A 75 5.76 5.06 -1.38
N ARG A 76 6.80 5.47 -0.65
CA ARG A 76 6.83 5.54 0.79
C ARG A 76 7.40 6.87 1.25
N ASP A 77 6.80 7.47 2.28
CA ASP A 77 7.34 8.62 2.99
C ASP A 77 7.44 8.31 4.48
N ASN A 78 8.68 8.15 4.95
CA ASN A 78 8.97 7.86 6.36
C ASN A 78 8.75 9.07 7.27
N SER A 79 8.85 10.30 6.76
CA SER A 79 8.59 11.52 7.53
C SER A 79 7.10 11.71 7.81
N GLN A 80 6.24 11.27 6.88
CA GLN A 80 4.79 11.36 6.98
C GLN A 80 4.11 10.06 7.42
N SER A 81 4.90 9.00 7.68
CA SER A 81 4.39 7.65 7.96
C SER A 81 3.33 7.20 6.95
N SER A 82 3.60 7.44 5.66
CA SER A 82 2.64 7.21 4.59
C SER A 82 3.16 6.26 3.51
N LEU A 83 2.25 5.47 2.96
CA LEU A 83 2.47 4.54 1.87
C LEU A 83 1.45 4.82 0.78
N SER A 84 1.90 4.88 -0.47
CA SER A 84 1.04 5.14 -1.63
C SER A 84 1.17 4.02 -2.66
N LEU A 85 0.06 3.70 -3.32
CA LEU A 85 0.01 2.83 -4.50
C LEU A 85 -0.70 3.60 -5.62
N ARG A 86 0.00 3.87 -6.71
CA ARG A 86 -0.57 4.44 -7.94
C ARG A 86 -0.66 3.36 -9.00
N GLN A 87 -1.83 3.16 -9.58
CA GLN A 87 -2.03 2.27 -10.72
C GLN A 87 -2.56 3.06 -11.91
N GLY A 88 -1.78 3.06 -12.99
CA GLY A 88 -2.18 3.61 -14.28
C GLY A 88 -2.76 2.52 -15.19
N HIS A 89 -3.60 2.94 -16.13
CA HIS A 89 -3.84 2.15 -17.34
C HIS A 89 -2.76 2.55 -18.34
N GLY A 90 -2.08 1.56 -18.93
CA GLY A 90 -1.17 1.78 -20.07
C GLY A 90 -1.95 2.11 -21.33
#